data_AF-A0A2D6LMC3-F1
#
_entry.id   AF-A0A2D6LMC3-F1
#
_cell.length_a   1.000
_cell.length_b   1.000
_cell.length_c   1.000
_cell.angle_alpha   90.00
_cell.angle_beta   90.00
_cell.angle_gamma   90.00
#
_symmetry.space_group_name_H-M   'P 1'
#
loop_
_entity.id
_entity.type
_entity.pdbx_description
1 polymer ?
#
loop_
_entity_poly.entity_id
_entity_poly.type
_entity_poly.pdbx_seq_one_letter_code
_entity_poly.pdbx_strand_id
1 'polypeptide(L)'
;MTHSLSSIPARKHRSAVVVFAAVLVLTAAGDLVCKSLAFRYVAGVPVVLTRANAADHRAIPGHEPMPIVPGVLSLQLTTNTGAVFGLARGGQYVFVVVSLIAIVVIVRVFLRSRADAMLFHVCLALVLGGAVGNLYDRIRFNAVRDLLLLLPDTGLWPWLFNIADAALMVGVGVIIVITWKVDMRPQSDQTESD
;
A
#
# COMPACT_ATOMS: atom_id res chain seq x y z
N MET A 1 -31.45 -4.56 25.64
CA MET A 1 -30.19 -5.34 25.73
C MET A 1 -29.41 -5.20 24.43
N THR A 2 -28.78 -4.05 24.22
CA THR A 2 -27.78 -3.87 23.15
C THR A 2 -26.46 -4.40 23.70
N HIS A 3 -26.08 -5.63 23.34
CA HIS A 3 -24.70 -6.07 23.57
C HIS A 3 -23.79 -5.09 22.82
N SER A 4 -23.15 -4.19 23.57
CA SER A 4 -22.26 -3.17 23.02
C SER A 4 -21.16 -3.88 22.22
N LEU A 5 -21.16 -3.69 20.90
CA LEU A 5 -20.20 -4.26 19.95
C LEU A 5 -18.74 -3.94 20.32
N SER A 6 -18.54 -2.96 21.22
CA SER A 6 -17.28 -2.57 21.85
C SER A 6 -16.53 -3.70 22.55
N SER A 7 -17.24 -4.69 23.09
CA SER A 7 -16.65 -5.81 23.86
C SER A 7 -16.24 -7.01 22.99
N ILE A 8 -16.67 -7.04 21.72
CA ILE A 8 -16.45 -8.18 20.83
C ILE A 8 -15.18 -7.91 19.99
N PRO A 9 -14.19 -8.81 20.03
CA PRO A 9 -13.03 -8.70 19.14
C PRO A 9 -13.43 -8.86 17.68
N ALA A 10 -12.82 -8.10 16.77
CA ALA A 10 -13.14 -8.08 15.35
C ALA A 10 -13.10 -9.48 14.70
N ARG A 11 -12.19 -10.36 15.13
CA ARG A 11 -12.10 -11.76 14.65
C ARG A 11 -13.38 -12.59 14.85
N LYS A 12 -14.23 -12.21 15.82
CA LYS A 12 -15.51 -12.88 16.10
C LYS A 12 -16.68 -12.24 15.35
N HIS A 13 -16.47 -11.11 14.67
CA HIS A 13 -17.51 -10.36 13.98
C HIS A 13 -17.40 -10.56 12.46
N ARG A 14 -18.40 -11.26 11.89
CA ARG A 14 -18.37 -11.69 10.48
C ARG A 14 -18.15 -10.52 9.52
N SER A 15 -18.90 -9.43 9.68
CA SER A 15 -18.79 -8.27 8.78
C SER A 15 -17.42 -7.59 8.85
N ALA A 16 -16.79 -7.55 10.03
CA ALA A 16 -15.45 -6.98 10.18
C ALA A 16 -14.41 -7.82 9.43
N VAL A 17 -14.49 -9.15 9.56
CA VAL A 17 -13.61 -10.09 8.84
C VAL A 17 -13.82 -10.02 7.33
N VAL A 18 -15.09 -10.03 6.88
CA VAL A 18 -15.42 -9.97 5.44
C VAL A 18 -14.93 -8.67 4.82
N VAL A 19 -15.19 -7.52 5.45
CA VAL A 19 -14.74 -6.22 4.93
C VAL A 19 -13.22 -6.14 4.91
N PHE A 20 -12.55 -6.56 5.99
CA PHE A 20 -11.09 -6.57 6.05
C PHE A 20 -10.49 -7.44 4.93
N ALA A 21 -10.98 -8.67 4.76
CA ALA A 21 -10.50 -9.59 3.74
C ALA A 21 -10.79 -9.07 2.33
N ALA A 22 -12.00 -8.54 2.08
CA ALA A 22 -12.38 -8.00 0.78
C ALA A 22 -11.49 -6.82 0.39
N VAL A 23 -11.30 -5.83 1.28
CA VAL A 23 -10.44 -4.67 1.00
C VAL A 23 -9.00 -5.12 0.77
N LEU A 24 -8.47 -6.01 1.61
CA LEU A 24 -7.12 -6.55 1.44
C LEU A 24 -6.92 -7.19 0.07
N VAL A 25 -7.84 -8.07 -0.33
CA VAL A 25 -7.75 -8.79 -1.61
C VAL A 25 -7.89 -7.81 -2.77
N LEU A 26 -8.86 -6.90 -2.71
CA LEU A 26 -9.08 -5.91 -3.76
C LEU A 26 -7.89 -4.98 -3.92
N THR A 27 -7.27 -4.52 -2.83
CA THR A 27 -6.08 -3.66 -2.87
C THR A 27 -4.88 -4.41 -3.46
N ALA A 28 -4.57 -5.60 -2.95
CA ALA A 28 -3.42 -6.37 -3.43
C ALA A 28 -3.61 -6.81 -4.90
N ALA A 29 -4.80 -7.31 -5.25
CA ALA A 29 -5.09 -7.70 -6.62
C ALA A 29 -5.10 -6.49 -7.57
N GLY A 30 -5.70 -5.39 -7.15
CA GLY A 30 -5.72 -4.14 -7.91
C GLY A 30 -4.31 -3.65 -8.23
N ASP A 31 -3.43 -3.60 -7.23
CA ASP A 31 -2.02 -3.25 -7.43
C ASP A 31 -1.32 -4.19 -8.43
N LEU A 32 -1.39 -5.51 -8.20
CA LEU A 32 -0.73 -6.48 -9.05
C LEU A 32 -1.26 -6.50 -10.49
N VAL A 33 -2.57 -6.32 -10.67
CA VAL A 33 -3.20 -6.22 -11.98
C VAL A 33 -2.76 -4.94 -12.67
N CYS A 34 -2.84 -3.78 -12.02
CA CYS A 34 -2.39 -2.50 -12.58
C CYS A 34 -0.92 -2.56 -13.02
N LYS A 35 -0.03 -3.06 -12.16
CA LYS A 35 1.39 -3.26 -12.51
C LYS A 35 1.55 -4.20 -13.70
N SER A 36 0.81 -5.29 -13.74
CA SER A 36 0.94 -6.30 -14.80
C SER A 36 0.34 -5.84 -16.14
N LEU A 37 -0.65 -4.97 -16.13
CA LEU A 37 -1.19 -4.35 -17.33
C LEU A 37 -0.27 -3.23 -17.83
N ALA A 38 0.20 -2.37 -16.93
CA ALA A 38 1.08 -1.26 -17.27
C ALA A 38 2.37 -1.76 -17.93
N PHE A 39 3.04 -2.75 -17.33
CA PHE A 39 4.25 -3.36 -17.88
C PHE A 39 4.03 -4.16 -19.17
N ARG A 40 2.78 -4.54 -19.48
CA ARG A 40 2.47 -5.20 -20.75
C ARG A 40 2.22 -4.22 -21.89
N TYR A 41 1.65 -3.06 -21.62
CA TYR A 41 1.03 -2.23 -22.65
C TYR A 41 1.55 -0.80 -22.74
N VAL A 42 2.13 -0.23 -21.69
CA VAL A 42 2.47 1.22 -21.68
C VAL A 42 3.72 1.54 -22.50
N ALA A 43 4.76 0.70 -22.45
CA ALA A 43 6.02 0.94 -23.17
C ALA A 43 5.97 0.59 -24.67
N GLY A 44 4.79 0.33 -25.24
CA GLY A 44 4.62 -0.09 -26.63
C GLY A 44 5.03 -1.54 -26.92
N VAL A 45 5.92 -2.12 -26.11
CA VAL A 45 6.27 -3.55 -26.11
C VAL A 45 6.16 -4.13 -24.70
N PRO A 46 5.82 -5.42 -24.55
CA PRO A 46 5.75 -6.04 -23.23
C PRO A 46 7.10 -6.07 -22.52
N VAL A 47 7.16 -5.48 -21.33
CA VAL A 47 8.35 -5.45 -20.47
C VAL A 47 8.42 -6.76 -19.69
N VAL A 48 9.50 -7.53 -19.90
CA VAL A 48 9.74 -8.79 -19.20
C VAL A 48 10.76 -8.60 -18.10
N LEU A 49 10.27 -8.57 -16.86
CA LEU A 49 11.11 -8.48 -15.67
C LEU A 49 11.48 -9.85 -15.10
N THR A 50 12.73 -9.94 -14.68
CA THR A 50 13.34 -11.05 -13.97
C THR A 50 14.12 -10.50 -12.77
N ARG A 51 14.49 -11.35 -11.83
CA ARG A 51 15.33 -10.92 -10.68
C ARG A 51 16.70 -10.38 -11.11
N ALA A 52 17.20 -10.78 -12.28
CA ALA A 52 18.51 -10.40 -12.79
C ALA A 52 18.50 -9.03 -13.51
N ASN A 53 17.41 -8.68 -14.18
CA ASN A 53 17.32 -7.46 -15.00
C ASN A 53 16.49 -6.34 -14.36
N ALA A 54 15.74 -6.60 -13.29
CA ALA A 54 14.88 -5.59 -12.68
C ALA A 54 15.64 -4.43 -11.98
N ALA A 55 16.96 -4.53 -11.86
CA ALA A 55 17.81 -3.42 -11.43
C ALA A 55 18.44 -2.64 -12.60
N ASP A 56 18.34 -3.17 -13.82
CA ASP A 56 18.84 -2.53 -15.02
C ASP A 56 17.74 -1.66 -15.64
N HIS A 57 17.95 -0.35 -15.65
CA HIS A 57 17.02 0.59 -16.27
C HIS A 57 16.79 0.32 -17.77
N ARG A 58 17.72 -0.38 -18.44
CA ARG A 58 17.59 -0.77 -19.86
C ARG A 58 16.60 -1.92 -20.06
N ALA A 59 16.20 -2.62 -19.00
CA ALA A 59 15.18 -3.66 -19.07
C ALA A 59 13.79 -3.09 -19.42
N ILE A 60 13.59 -1.79 -19.20
CA ILE A 60 12.39 -1.05 -19.59
C ILE A 60 12.76 -0.20 -20.80
N PRO A 61 12.17 -0.44 -21.99
CA PRO A 61 12.38 0.41 -23.15
C PRO A 61 11.99 1.85 -22.84
N GLY A 62 12.79 2.80 -23.33
CA GLY A 62 12.46 4.22 -23.21
C GLY A 62 11.12 4.51 -23.87
N HIS A 63 10.23 5.19 -23.14
CA HIS A 63 8.92 5.58 -23.63
C HIS A 63 8.53 6.93 -23.01
N GLU A 64 7.72 7.70 -23.72
CA GLU A 64 7.17 8.94 -23.19
C GLU A 64 6.14 8.65 -22.09
N PRO A 65 6.05 9.48 -21.03
CA PRO A 65 4.98 9.38 -20.05
C PRO A 65 3.61 9.46 -20.72
N MET A 66 2.75 8.48 -20.47
CA MET A 66 1.39 8.45 -21.04
C MET A 66 0.44 9.22 -20.11
N PRO A 67 -0.11 10.37 -20.51
CA PRO A 67 -0.95 11.18 -19.63
C PRO A 67 -2.27 10.48 -19.30
N ILE A 68 -2.61 10.42 -18.01
CA ILE A 68 -3.96 10.05 -17.52
C ILE A 68 -4.75 11.33 -17.23
N VAL A 69 -4.15 12.22 -16.44
CA VAL A 69 -4.67 13.56 -16.14
C VAL A 69 -3.57 14.55 -16.56
N PRO A 70 -3.75 15.30 -17.66
CA PRO A 70 -2.75 16.23 -18.17
C PRO A 70 -2.22 17.17 -17.08
N GLY A 71 -0.90 17.29 -16.96
CA GLY A 71 -0.22 18.11 -15.94
C GLY A 71 -0.23 17.56 -14.51
N VAL A 72 -0.99 16.50 -14.22
CA VAL A 72 -1.17 15.98 -12.85
C VAL A 72 -0.69 14.54 -12.71
N LEU A 73 -1.15 13.62 -13.57
CA LEU A 73 -0.87 12.19 -13.42
C LEU A 73 -0.61 11.53 -14.77
N SER A 74 0.50 10.82 -14.88
CA SER A 74 0.89 10.07 -16.08
C SER A 74 1.32 8.65 -15.71
N LEU A 75 1.28 7.75 -16.69
CA LEU A 75 1.91 6.43 -16.60
C LEU A 75 3.35 6.51 -17.07
N GLN A 76 4.29 6.20 -16.18
CA GLN A 76 5.71 6.07 -16.49
C GLN A 76 6.28 4.84 -15.78
N LEU A 77 6.78 3.86 -16.55
CA LEU A 77 7.24 2.61 -15.99
C LEU A 77 8.64 2.75 -15.42
N THR A 78 8.83 2.29 -14.18
CA THR A 78 10.15 2.17 -13.58
C THR A 78 10.22 1.02 -12.58
N THR A 79 11.43 0.68 -12.16
CA THR A 79 11.66 -0.32 -11.11
C THR A 79 12.39 0.31 -9.94
N ASN A 80 11.87 0.10 -8.74
CA ASN A 80 12.42 0.62 -7.51
C ASN A 80 13.14 -0.49 -6.74
N THR A 81 14.46 -0.43 -6.79
CA THR A 81 15.36 -1.32 -6.06
C THR A 81 15.68 -0.80 -4.65
N GLY A 82 15.06 0.28 -4.19
CA GLY A 82 15.31 0.87 -2.88
C GLY A 82 16.71 1.48 -2.75
N ALA A 83 17.38 1.79 -3.86
CA ALA A 83 18.76 2.29 -3.89
C ALA A 83 18.94 3.72 -3.38
N VAL A 84 17.84 4.42 -3.04
CA VAL A 84 17.81 5.84 -2.63
C VAL A 84 18.69 6.13 -1.39
N PHE A 85 19.09 5.12 -0.60
CA PHE A 85 19.95 5.32 0.57
C PHE A 85 21.43 4.95 0.38
N GLY A 86 21.90 4.52 -0.79
CA GLY A 86 23.32 4.17 -1.02
C GLY A 86 23.88 2.99 -0.19
N LEU A 87 23.18 2.58 0.87
CA LEU A 87 23.52 1.51 1.83
C LEU A 87 23.07 0.12 1.37
N ALA A 88 22.31 0.03 0.28
CA ALA A 88 21.49 -1.13 -0.03
C ALA A 88 21.85 -1.85 -1.34
N ARG A 89 23.14 -1.94 -1.72
CA ARG A 89 23.55 -3.03 -2.63
C ARG A 89 23.32 -4.35 -1.88
N GLY A 90 22.13 -4.94 -2.03
CA GLY A 90 21.65 -6.10 -1.27
C GLY A 90 20.53 -5.83 -0.25
N GLY A 91 20.04 -4.59 -0.10
CA GLY A 91 19.06 -4.22 0.93
C GLY A 91 17.61 -4.67 0.67
N GLN A 92 17.35 -5.34 -0.45
CA GLN A 92 16.04 -5.93 -0.76
C GLN A 92 15.56 -6.90 0.32
N TYR A 93 16.49 -7.65 0.91
CA TYR A 93 16.18 -8.55 2.03
C TYR A 93 15.62 -7.81 3.24
N VAL A 94 16.16 -6.61 3.54
CA VAL A 94 15.68 -5.78 4.66
C VAL A 94 14.22 -5.39 4.44
N PHE A 95 13.87 -4.94 3.22
CA PHE A 95 12.49 -4.59 2.90
C PHE A 95 11.54 -5.80 2.98
N VAL A 96 11.97 -6.98 2.52
CA VAL A 96 11.20 -8.23 2.65
C VAL A 96 10.94 -8.54 4.13
N VAL A 97 11.96 -8.50 4.97
CA VAL A 97 11.83 -8.76 6.41
C VAL A 97 10.91 -7.75 7.08
N VAL A 98 11.08 -6.46 6.80
CA VAL A 98 10.23 -5.39 7.35
C VAL A 98 8.78 -5.57 6.91
N SER A 99 8.51 -5.89 5.65
CA SER A 99 7.16 -6.17 5.16
C SER A 99 6.54 -7.39 5.86
N LEU A 100 7.29 -8.47 6.06
CA LEU A 100 6.81 -9.65 6.80
C LEU A 100 6.46 -9.32 8.26
N ILE A 101 7.30 -8.54 8.94
CA ILE A 101 7.03 -8.07 10.30
C ILE A 101 5.76 -7.20 10.32
N ALA A 102 5.64 -6.25 9.40
CA ALA A 102 4.47 -5.38 9.30
C ALA A 102 3.17 -6.19 9.07
N ILE A 103 3.20 -7.20 8.20
CA ILE A 103 2.08 -8.12 7.96
C ILE A 103 1.64 -8.78 9.26
N VAL A 104 2.57 -9.36 10.02
CA VAL A 104 2.26 -10.03 11.29
C VAL A 104 1.67 -9.05 12.29
N VAL A 105 2.24 -7.85 12.41
CA VAL A 105 1.76 -6.81 13.33
C VAL A 105 0.34 -6.37 12.95
N ILE A 106 0.09 -6.04 11.68
CA ILE A 106 -1.22 -5.56 11.23
C ILE A 106 -2.31 -6.62 11.44
N VAL A 107 -2.04 -7.88 11.09
CA VAL A 107 -2.98 -8.98 11.35
C VAL A 107 -3.23 -9.12 12.85
N ARG A 108 -2.19 -9.04 13.69
CA ARG A 108 -2.33 -9.13 15.15
C ARG A 108 -3.18 -7.99 15.72
N VAL A 109 -3.01 -6.78 15.20
CA VAL A 109 -3.80 -5.59 15.58
C VAL A 109 -5.26 -5.79 15.18
N PHE A 110 -5.53 -6.17 13.93
CA PHE A 110 -6.89 -6.46 13.46
C PHE A 110 -7.58 -7.56 14.31
N LEU A 111 -6.88 -8.64 14.65
CA LEU A 111 -7.47 -9.74 15.44
C LEU A 111 -7.81 -9.35 16.89
N ARG A 112 -7.30 -8.21 17.38
CA ARG A 112 -7.52 -7.68 18.73
C ARG A 112 -8.33 -6.39 18.75
N SER A 113 -8.55 -5.73 17.62
CA SER A 113 -9.36 -4.50 17.55
C SER A 113 -10.83 -4.79 17.86
N ARG A 114 -11.55 -3.73 18.25
CA ARG A 114 -12.99 -3.80 18.52
C ARG A 114 -13.77 -4.02 17.22
N ALA A 115 -14.83 -4.82 17.27
CA ALA A 115 -15.63 -5.16 16.09
C ALA A 115 -16.29 -3.95 15.40
N ASP A 116 -16.58 -2.88 16.14
CA ASP A 116 -17.23 -1.66 15.67
C ASP A 116 -16.28 -0.67 14.97
N ALA A 117 -14.96 -0.89 15.02
CA ALA A 117 -13.95 -0.04 14.42
C ALA A 117 -13.79 -0.24 12.89
N MET A 118 -14.91 -0.21 12.14
CA MET A 118 -14.93 -0.59 10.72
C MET A 118 -14.00 0.25 9.84
N LEU A 119 -13.94 1.57 10.03
CA LEU A 119 -13.03 2.44 9.29
C LEU A 119 -11.57 2.05 9.55
N PHE A 120 -11.21 1.76 10.81
CA PHE A 120 -9.88 1.30 11.18
C PHE A 120 -9.55 -0.04 10.50
N HIS A 121 -10.49 -0.98 10.42
CA HIS A 121 -10.30 -2.24 9.70
C HIS A 121 -10.05 -2.02 8.20
N VAL A 122 -10.78 -1.11 7.56
CA VAL A 122 -10.53 -0.74 6.16
C VAL A 122 -9.11 -0.18 5.99
N CYS A 123 -8.69 0.74 6.87
CA CYS A 123 -7.34 1.30 6.81
C CYS A 123 -6.25 0.24 7.03
N LEU A 124 -6.40 -0.65 8.02
CA LEU A 124 -5.47 -1.76 8.22
C LEU A 124 -5.41 -2.69 6.99
N ALA A 125 -6.55 -2.95 6.36
CA ALA A 125 -6.62 -3.77 5.15
C ALA A 125 -5.95 -3.10 3.95
N LEU A 126 -6.07 -1.76 3.80
CA LEU A 126 -5.35 -0.99 2.78
C LEU A 126 -3.84 -1.09 2.98
N VAL A 127 -3.37 -0.85 4.21
CA VAL A 127 -1.93 -0.94 4.54
C VAL A 127 -1.42 -2.36 4.30
N LEU A 128 -2.17 -3.38 4.74
CA LEU A 128 -1.78 -4.78 4.55
C LEU A 128 -1.79 -5.19 3.07
N GLY A 129 -2.81 -4.80 2.31
CA GLY A 129 -2.90 -5.06 0.88
C GLY A 129 -1.77 -4.42 0.09
N GLY A 130 -1.42 -3.16 0.41
CA GLY A 130 -0.27 -2.49 -0.18
C GLY A 130 1.06 -3.14 0.18
N ALA A 131 1.26 -3.52 1.46
CA ALA A 131 2.44 -4.25 1.89
C ALA A 131 2.60 -5.59 1.15
N VAL A 132 1.50 -6.34 0.95
CA VAL A 132 1.50 -7.61 0.20
C VAL A 132 1.84 -7.40 -1.28
N GLY A 133 1.26 -6.38 -1.94
CA GLY A 133 1.54 -6.07 -3.35
C GLY A 133 3.01 -5.74 -3.61
N ASN A 134 3.61 -4.92 -2.75
CA ASN A 134 5.04 -4.58 -2.85
C ASN A 134 5.95 -5.74 -2.43
N LEU A 135 5.57 -6.52 -1.41
CA LEU A 135 6.33 -7.71 -1.01
C LEU A 135 6.38 -8.75 -2.14
N TYR A 136 5.26 -8.97 -2.84
CA TYR A 136 5.21 -9.87 -4.00
C TYR A 136 6.25 -9.49 -5.05
N ASP A 137 6.30 -8.21 -5.44
CA ASP A 137 7.25 -7.73 -6.44
C ASP A 137 8.70 -7.90 -5.96
N ARG A 138 8.99 -7.60 -4.69
CA ARG A 138 10.34 -7.77 -4.12
C ARG A 138 10.79 -9.23 -4.14
N ILE A 139 9.91 -10.17 -3.81
CA ILE A 139 10.21 -11.61 -3.89
C ILE A 139 10.41 -12.02 -5.35
N ARG A 140 9.54 -11.58 -6.26
CA ARG A 140 9.51 -12.05 -7.65
C ARG A 140 10.57 -11.43 -8.56
N PHE A 141 10.91 -10.16 -8.33
CA PHE A 141 11.74 -9.34 -9.20
C PHE A 141 12.93 -8.70 -8.49
N ASN A 142 13.03 -8.77 -7.15
CA ASN A 142 14.06 -8.04 -6.40
C ASN A 142 13.99 -6.50 -6.56
N ALA A 143 12.82 -6.01 -6.95
CA ALA A 143 12.48 -4.61 -7.13
C ALA A 143 10.97 -4.46 -7.03
N VAL A 144 10.47 -3.24 -6.82
CA VAL A 144 9.05 -2.90 -6.90
C VAL A 144 8.77 -2.26 -8.26
N ARG A 145 7.65 -2.62 -8.90
CA ARG A 145 7.22 -1.99 -10.15
C ARG A 145 6.48 -0.70 -9.85
N ASP A 146 7.02 0.44 -10.28
CA ASP A 146 6.34 1.73 -10.17
C ASP A 146 5.84 2.17 -11.55
N LEU A 147 4.71 2.87 -11.58
CA LEU A 147 4.00 3.19 -12.82
C LEU A 147 3.29 4.55 -12.81
N LEU A 148 3.00 5.12 -11.64
CA LEU A 148 2.27 6.37 -11.51
C LEU A 148 3.28 7.50 -11.31
N LEU A 149 3.33 8.43 -12.26
CA LEU A 149 4.12 9.65 -12.21
C LEU A 149 3.21 10.83 -11.89
N LEU A 150 3.40 11.45 -10.73
CA LEU A 150 2.63 12.61 -10.29
C LEU A 150 3.41 13.92 -10.56
N LEU A 151 2.70 14.92 -11.07
CA LEU A 151 3.17 16.27 -11.39
C LEU A 151 4.40 16.33 -12.34
N PRO A 152 4.33 15.67 -13.53
CA PRO A 152 5.46 15.53 -14.45
C PRO A 152 6.08 16.86 -14.90
N ASP A 153 5.26 17.91 -15.04
CA ASP A 153 5.67 19.18 -15.69
C ASP A 153 6.12 20.26 -14.70
N THR A 154 6.17 19.94 -13.40
CA THR A 154 6.38 20.96 -12.35
C THR A 154 7.85 21.19 -11.99
N GLY A 155 8.77 20.34 -12.47
CA GLY A 155 10.19 20.37 -12.06
C GLY A 155 10.43 19.99 -10.59
N LEU A 156 9.38 19.65 -9.84
CA LEU A 156 9.49 19.00 -8.54
C LEU A 156 10.05 17.57 -8.72
N TRP A 157 10.52 16.98 -7.63
CA TRP A 157 10.98 15.59 -7.65
C TRP A 157 9.88 14.68 -8.22
N PRO A 158 10.13 13.91 -9.29
CA PRO A 158 9.10 13.07 -9.90
C PRO A 158 8.70 11.98 -8.90
N TRP A 159 7.48 12.06 -8.40
CA TRP A 159 6.93 11.06 -7.49
C TRP A 159 6.44 9.88 -8.32
N LEU A 160 7.32 8.88 -8.48
CA LEU A 160 7.02 7.59 -9.08
C LEU A 160 6.59 6.62 -7.98
N PHE A 161 5.39 6.07 -8.11
CA PHE A 161 4.81 5.16 -7.13
C PHE A 161 3.83 4.19 -7.80
N ASN A 162 3.19 3.35 -7.00
CA ASN A 162 2.16 2.41 -7.45
C ASN A 162 0.92 2.44 -6.55
N ILE A 163 -0.07 1.60 -6.88
CA ILE A 163 -1.33 1.53 -6.13
C ILE A 163 -1.11 1.04 -4.69
N ALA A 164 -0.16 0.11 -4.48
CA ALA A 164 0.21 -0.33 -3.14
C ALA A 164 0.77 0.82 -2.27
N ASP A 165 1.61 1.71 -2.82
CA ASP A 165 2.13 2.88 -2.09
C ASP A 165 1.03 3.89 -1.77
N ALA A 166 0.13 4.15 -2.71
CA ALA A 166 -1.04 5.00 -2.47
C ALA A 166 -1.94 4.43 -1.36
N ALA A 167 -2.19 3.12 -1.37
CA ALA A 167 -2.97 2.45 -0.32
C ALA A 167 -2.29 2.52 1.06
N LEU A 168 -0.97 2.33 1.12
CA LEU A 168 -0.18 2.51 2.34
C LEU A 168 -0.32 3.93 2.88
N MET A 169 -0.11 4.94 2.03
CA MET A 169 -0.19 6.36 2.40
C MET A 169 -1.58 6.74 2.91
N VAL A 170 -2.64 6.36 2.19
CA VAL A 170 -4.02 6.65 2.59
C VAL A 170 -4.37 5.92 3.89
N GLY A 171 -4.05 4.63 3.99
CA GLY A 171 -4.35 3.82 5.16
C GLY A 171 -3.67 4.35 6.43
N VAL A 172 -2.37 4.63 6.37
CA VAL A 172 -1.61 5.21 7.49
C VAL A 172 -2.08 6.63 7.80
N GLY A 173 -2.27 7.48 6.79
CA GLY A 173 -2.72 8.86 6.99
C GLY A 173 -4.07 8.95 7.70
N VAL A 174 -5.03 8.12 7.29
CA VAL A 174 -6.34 8.07 7.96
C VAL A 174 -6.22 7.51 9.38
N ILE A 175 -5.39 6.48 9.62
CA ILE A 175 -5.13 5.95 10.97
C ILE A 175 -4.59 7.05 11.89
N ILE A 176 -3.62 7.83 11.43
CA ILE A 176 -3.07 8.95 12.22
C ILE A 176 -4.16 9.96 12.56
N VAL A 177 -5.00 10.34 11.59
CA VAL A 177 -6.09 11.30 11.80
C VAL A 177 -7.13 10.78 12.80
N ILE A 178 -7.56 9.52 12.71
CA ILE A 178 -8.55 8.97 13.65
C ILE A 178 -7.98 8.86 15.06
N THR A 179 -6.72 8.47 15.22
CA THR A 179 -6.08 8.33 16.53
C THR A 179 -5.89 9.71 17.18
N TRP A 180 -5.44 10.70 16.41
CA TRP A 180 -5.27 12.05 16.92
C TRP A 180 -6.59 12.67 17.41
N LYS A 181 -7.71 12.40 16.73
CA LYS A 181 -9.03 12.88 17.16
C LYS A 181 -9.54 12.20 18.45
N VAL A 182 -9.11 10.97 18.74
CA VAL A 182 -9.47 10.26 19.98
C VAL A 182 -8.77 10.91 21.17
N ASP A 183 -7.48 11.23 21.03
CA ASP A 183 -6.69 11.84 22.11
C ASP A 183 -7.17 13.28 22.46
N MET A 184 -7.77 13.98 21.50
CA MET A 184 -8.24 15.37 21.67
C MET A 184 -9.64 15.48 22.26
N ARG A 185 -10.34 14.38 22.58
CA ARG A 185 -11.66 14.46 23.25
C ARG A 185 -11.48 14.88 24.72
N PRO A 186 -12.14 15.96 25.18
CA PRO A 186 -12.09 16.37 26.58
C PRO A 186 -12.49 15.22 27.51
N GLN A 187 -11.78 15.05 28.64
CA GLN A 187 -12.06 13.97 29.60
C GLN A 187 -13.50 14.02 30.15
N SER A 188 -14.16 15.19 30.13
CA SER A 188 -15.55 15.35 30.56
C SER A 188 -16.54 14.53 29.73
N ASP A 189 -16.30 14.35 28.43
CA ASP A 189 -17.19 13.60 27.53
C ASP A 189 -17.03 12.07 27.66
N GLN A 190 -15.94 11.61 28.30
CA GLN A 190 -15.69 10.17 28.46
C GLN A 190 -16.44 9.61 29.67
N THR A 191 -16.60 10.42 30.72
CA THR A 191 -17.34 10.08 31.96
C THR A 191 -18.86 10.01 31.80
N GLU A 192 -19.45 10.59 30.75
CA GLU A 192 -20.91 10.51 30.52
C GLU A 192 -21.33 9.30 29.68
N SER A 193 -20.38 8.53 29.14
CA SER A 193 -20.64 7.40 28.23
C SER A 193 -20.38 5.99 28.80
N ASP A 194 -19.93 5.91 30.05
CA ASP A 194 -19.76 4.68 30.84
C ASP A 194 -20.97 4.42 31.76
#